data_AF-A0AB36PZF7-F1
#
_entry.id   AF-A0AB36PZF7-F1
#
_cell.length_a   1.000
_cell.length_b   1.000
_cell.length_c   1.000
_cell.angle_alpha   90.00
_cell.angle_beta   90.00
_cell.angle_gamma   90.00
#
_symmetry.space_group_name_H-M   'P 1'
#
loop_
_entity.id
_entity.type
_entity.pdbx_description
1 polymer ?
#
loop_
_entity_poly.entity_id
_entity_poly.type
_entity_poly.pdbx_seq_one_letter_code
_entity_poly.pdbx_strand_id
1 'polypeptide(L)'
;MDRVKAIFQTARLALAGGFLLAAMAGAGAADRIAFVVPSATVYPGQIVSDTALLEKQFFINAPAATQYVLSLDQAVGKVARKTLLPGKPILVSALGEPSLVTRGIPAPLVFTAGTLTITAMGTPLESGVAGDFIKVRNVDSGIIVSGTVLANGRIQVGMQ
;
A
#
# COMPACT_ATOMS: atom_id res chain seq x y z
N MET A 1 -20.72 -84.27 18.71
CA MET A 1 -20.69 -85.16 17.52
C MET A 1 -21.73 -84.64 16.54
N ASP A 2 -21.38 -84.48 15.25
CA ASP A 2 -22.29 -84.46 14.08
C ASP A 2 -23.34 -83.31 13.97
N ARG A 3 -23.74 -82.67 12.84
CA ARG A 3 -23.40 -82.55 11.37
C ARG A 3 -23.88 -81.14 10.91
N VAL A 4 -23.59 -80.51 9.75
CA VAL A 4 -22.70 -80.69 8.58
C VAL A 4 -22.53 -79.31 7.87
N LYS A 5 -21.59 -79.16 6.92
CA LYS A 5 -21.51 -78.00 5.99
C LYS A 5 -22.55 -78.06 4.84
N ALA A 6 -23.18 -76.94 4.51
CA ALA A 6 -23.61 -76.55 3.14
C ALA A 6 -23.88 -75.03 3.18
N ILE A 7 -23.11 -74.14 2.53
CA ILE A 7 -22.94 -73.95 1.08
C ILE A 7 -24.28 -73.83 0.36
N PHE A 8 -24.71 -72.61 0.07
CA PHE A 8 -25.22 -72.26 -1.26
C PHE A 8 -25.01 -70.76 -1.56
N GLN A 9 -24.53 -70.47 -2.76
CA GLN A 9 -24.37 -69.11 -3.28
C GLN A 9 -25.73 -68.58 -3.76
N THR A 10 -25.97 -67.27 -3.69
CA THR A 10 -26.07 -66.39 -4.88
C THR A 10 -26.58 -65.00 -4.49
N ALA A 11 -26.17 -64.00 -5.26
CA ALA A 11 -26.49 -62.60 -4.99
C ALA A 11 -27.92 -62.22 -5.42
N ARG A 12 -28.60 -61.43 -4.58
CA ARG A 12 -29.55 -60.37 -4.95
C ARG A 12 -30.03 -59.64 -3.69
N LEU A 13 -29.38 -58.53 -3.34
CA LEU A 13 -29.98 -57.52 -2.46
C LEU A 13 -30.41 -56.33 -3.31
N ALA A 14 -31.71 -56.24 -3.53
CA ALA A 14 -32.36 -54.99 -3.93
C ALA A 14 -33.23 -54.57 -2.74
N LEU A 15 -32.95 -53.40 -2.16
CA LEU A 15 -33.90 -52.71 -1.30
C LEU A 15 -33.61 -51.22 -1.32
N ALA A 16 -34.63 -50.45 -1.72
CA ALA A 16 -34.58 -49.00 -1.73
C ALA A 16 -35.00 -48.43 -0.37
N GLY A 17 -34.43 -47.29 0.01
CA GLY A 17 -34.82 -46.53 1.21
C GLY A 17 -33.63 -46.00 1.99
N GLY A 18 -33.37 -44.69 1.90
CA GLY A 18 -32.22 -44.06 2.56
C GLY A 18 -32.08 -42.57 2.20
N PHE A 19 -32.97 -41.76 2.76
CA PHE A 19 -32.97 -40.29 2.63
C PHE A 19 -31.92 -39.65 3.58
N LEU A 20 -31.59 -38.37 3.34
CA LEU A 20 -30.74 -37.44 4.12
C LEU A 20 -29.22 -37.35 3.87
N LEU A 21 -28.87 -36.25 3.20
CA LEU A 21 -27.91 -35.22 3.60
C LEU A 21 -26.55 -35.62 4.21
N ALA A 22 -25.50 -35.34 3.43
CA ALA A 22 -24.26 -34.71 3.95
C ALA A 22 -23.62 -33.80 2.87
N ALA A 23 -24.42 -32.95 2.23
CA ALA A 23 -23.88 -31.80 1.49
C ALA A 23 -23.55 -30.67 2.49
N MET A 24 -22.52 -29.88 2.17
CA MET A 24 -22.14 -28.62 2.84
C MET A 24 -21.43 -28.73 4.20
N ALA A 25 -20.10 -28.75 4.15
CA ALA A 25 -19.24 -28.13 5.18
C ALA A 25 -18.09 -27.30 4.57
N GLY A 26 -18.29 -26.80 3.34
CA GLY A 26 -17.43 -25.80 2.71
C GLY A 26 -17.71 -24.40 3.26
N ALA A 27 -17.71 -24.23 4.57
CA ALA A 27 -17.82 -22.93 5.21
C ALA A 27 -16.51 -22.17 4.96
N GLY A 28 -16.51 -21.31 3.93
CA GLY A 28 -15.43 -20.36 3.73
C GLY A 28 -15.33 -19.47 4.95
N ALA A 29 -14.36 -19.76 5.83
CA ALA A 29 -14.07 -18.95 6.99
C ALA A 29 -13.57 -17.59 6.49
N ALA A 30 -14.48 -16.62 6.42
CA ALA A 30 -14.15 -15.23 6.17
C ALA A 30 -13.33 -14.73 7.36
N ASP A 31 -12.01 -14.79 7.20
CA ASP A 31 -11.06 -14.53 8.27
C ASP A 31 -11.19 -13.08 8.76
N ARG A 32 -11.14 -12.88 10.07
CA ARG A 32 -11.36 -11.55 10.68
C ARG A 32 -10.06 -10.76 10.70
N ILE A 33 -9.73 -10.19 9.55
CA ILE A 33 -8.49 -9.42 9.39
C ILE A 33 -8.74 -7.98 9.84
N ALA A 34 -7.82 -7.46 10.67
CA ALA A 34 -7.76 -6.05 11.02
C ALA A 34 -7.14 -5.25 9.88
N PHE A 35 -7.75 -4.11 9.55
CA PHE A 35 -7.26 -3.18 8.54
C PHE A 35 -7.14 -1.78 9.13
N VAL A 36 -6.15 -1.04 8.68
CA VAL A 36 -6.01 0.38 9.03
C VAL A 36 -6.98 1.20 8.20
N VAL A 37 -7.77 2.04 8.88
CA VAL A 37 -8.70 2.99 8.26
C VAL A 37 -8.41 4.42 8.72
N PRO A 38 -8.60 5.45 7.87
CA PRO A 38 -8.57 6.83 8.30
C PRO A 38 -9.75 7.15 9.22
N SER A 39 -9.55 8.00 10.23
CA SER A 39 -10.65 8.62 11.00
C SER A 39 -11.31 9.80 10.25
N ALA A 40 -10.56 10.48 9.39
CA ALA A 40 -11.01 11.62 8.59
C ALA A 40 -10.59 11.46 7.11
N THR A 41 -11.10 12.33 6.24
CA THR A 41 -10.70 12.36 4.82
C THR A 41 -9.25 12.86 4.69
N VAL A 42 -8.40 12.06 4.05
CA VAL A 42 -6.99 12.43 3.75
C VAL A 42 -6.89 12.75 2.26
N TYR A 43 -6.39 13.95 1.93
CA TYR A 43 -6.25 14.38 0.54
C TYR A 43 -4.90 13.95 -0.08
N PRO A 44 -4.80 13.83 -1.42
CA PRO A 44 -3.53 13.59 -2.08
C PRO A 44 -2.46 14.62 -1.70
N GLY A 45 -1.26 14.17 -1.35
CA GLY A 45 -0.16 15.02 -0.88
C GLY A 45 -0.11 15.23 0.65
N GLN A 46 -1.17 14.87 1.38
CA GLN A 46 -1.20 14.97 2.85
C GLN A 46 -0.52 13.76 3.50
N ILE A 47 0.19 13.99 4.61
CA ILE A 47 0.82 12.94 5.41
C ILE A 47 -0.28 12.17 6.14
N VAL A 48 -0.25 10.85 6.04
CA VAL A 48 -1.29 9.97 6.59
C VAL A 48 -1.22 9.91 8.12
N SER A 49 -0.02 10.09 8.70
CA SER A 49 0.18 10.24 10.16
C SER A 49 -0.46 11.49 10.76
N ASP A 50 -0.72 12.55 9.99
CA ASP A 50 -1.37 13.77 10.51
C ASP A 50 -2.85 13.54 10.81
N THR A 51 -3.41 12.44 10.27
CA THR A 51 -4.79 12.01 10.51
C THR A 51 -4.77 10.80 11.44
N ALA A 52 -5.62 10.80 12.48
CA ALA A 52 -5.69 9.65 13.38
C ALA A 52 -6.08 8.38 12.59
N LEU A 53 -5.25 7.35 12.68
CA LEU A 53 -5.49 6.04 12.07
C LEU A 53 -6.14 5.13 13.10
N LEU A 54 -7.15 4.38 12.66
CA LEU A 54 -7.87 3.43 13.50
C LEU A 54 -7.74 2.03 12.91
N GLU A 55 -7.54 1.03 13.76
CA GLU A 55 -7.66 -0.37 13.36
C GLU A 55 -9.12 -0.79 13.42
N LYS A 56 -9.64 -1.35 12.33
CA LYS A 56 -11.01 -1.86 12.25
C LYS A 56 -11.01 -3.23 11.59
N GLN A 57 -11.70 -4.18 12.21
CA GLN A 57 -11.87 -5.52 11.67
C GLN A 57 -12.87 -5.49 10.50
N PHE A 58 -12.49 -6.09 9.38
CA PHE A 58 -13.40 -6.32 8.24
C PHE A 58 -13.39 -7.80 7.86
N PHE A 59 -14.54 -8.27 7.38
CA PHE A 59 -14.68 -9.61 6.83
C PHE A 59 -14.22 -9.59 5.37
N ILE A 60 -12.98 -10.00 5.11
CA ILE A 60 -12.38 -10.06 3.77
C ILE A 60 -11.68 -11.42 3.60
N ASN A 61 -11.75 -11.97 2.39
CA ASN A 61 -11.00 -13.18 2.05
C ASN A 61 -9.49 -12.91 2.16
N ALA A 62 -8.77 -13.72 2.94
CA ALA A 62 -7.34 -13.55 3.22
C ALA A 62 -6.43 -13.14 2.04
N PRO A 63 -6.49 -13.74 0.83
CA PRO A 63 -5.62 -13.33 -0.28
C PRO A 63 -5.91 -11.90 -0.79
N ALA A 64 -7.11 -11.38 -0.57
CA ALA A 64 -7.45 -10.00 -0.89
C ALA A 64 -7.01 -8.99 0.19
N ALA A 65 -6.58 -9.45 1.37
CA ALA A 65 -6.13 -8.56 2.45
C ALA A 65 -4.77 -7.91 2.16
N THR A 66 -3.85 -8.62 1.50
CA THR A 66 -2.46 -8.20 1.25
C THR A 66 -2.32 -6.91 0.42
N GLN A 67 -3.36 -6.49 -0.31
CA GLN A 67 -3.36 -5.22 -1.06
C GLN A 67 -3.64 -3.99 -0.17
N TYR A 68 -4.05 -4.22 1.08
CA TYR A 68 -4.40 -3.19 2.06
C TYR A 68 -3.35 -3.08 3.17
N VAL A 69 -3.34 -1.94 3.84
CA VAL A 69 -2.51 -1.66 5.02
C VAL A 69 -3.07 -2.44 6.21
N LEU A 70 -2.28 -3.38 6.74
CA LEU A 70 -2.67 -4.28 7.82
C LEU A 70 -2.22 -3.80 9.21
N SER A 71 -1.14 -3.01 9.28
CA SER A 71 -0.62 -2.43 10.54
C SER A 71 -0.35 -0.95 10.40
N LEU A 72 -0.41 -0.21 11.52
CA LEU A 72 -0.15 1.23 11.55
C LEU A 72 1.22 1.59 10.94
N ASP A 73 2.25 0.79 11.21
CA ASP A 73 3.63 1.01 10.76
C ASP A 73 3.77 1.10 9.24
N GLN A 74 2.88 0.46 8.49
CA GLN A 74 2.86 0.52 7.02
C GLN A 74 2.31 1.85 6.48
N ALA A 75 1.53 2.58 7.28
CA ALA A 75 0.95 3.88 6.93
C ALA A 75 1.66 5.07 7.59
N VAL A 76 2.36 4.86 8.71
CA VAL A 76 3.10 5.92 9.41
C VAL A 76 4.21 6.49 8.52
N GLY A 77 4.30 7.83 8.48
CA GLY A 77 5.29 8.56 7.67
C GLY A 77 5.04 8.52 6.16
N LYS A 78 3.99 7.85 5.67
CA LYS A 78 3.60 7.84 4.26
C LYS A 78 2.63 8.98 3.94
N VAL A 79 2.59 9.36 2.66
CA VAL A 79 1.68 10.38 2.09
C VAL A 79 0.62 9.71 1.24
N ALA A 80 -0.61 10.22 1.28
CA ALA A 80 -1.68 9.75 0.42
C ALA A 80 -1.44 10.15 -1.05
N ARG A 81 -1.47 9.18 -1.96
CA ARG A 81 -1.45 9.41 -3.43
C ARG A 81 -2.85 9.59 -4.02
N LYS A 82 -3.88 9.15 -3.30
CA LYS A 82 -5.30 9.22 -3.67
C LYS A 82 -6.11 9.66 -2.44
N THR A 83 -7.28 10.25 -2.65
CA THR A 83 -8.18 10.61 -1.54
C THR A 83 -8.55 9.37 -0.74
N LEU A 84 -8.18 9.34 0.54
CA LEU A 84 -8.57 8.29 1.48
C LEU A 84 -9.82 8.76 2.21
N LEU A 85 -10.87 7.94 2.21
CA LEU A 85 -12.14 8.26 2.87
C LEU A 85 -12.18 7.63 4.27
N PRO A 86 -12.82 8.30 5.25
CA PRO A 86 -12.90 7.80 6.61
C PRO A 86 -13.60 6.44 6.68
N GLY A 87 -13.10 5.56 7.54
CA GLY A 87 -13.67 4.24 7.79
C GLY A 87 -13.55 3.22 6.64
N LYS A 88 -12.77 3.51 5.58
CA LYS A 88 -12.44 2.55 4.51
C LYS A 88 -11.00 2.01 4.68
N PRO A 89 -10.74 0.73 4.40
CA PRO A 89 -9.38 0.18 4.36
C PRO A 89 -8.47 0.94 3.37
N ILE A 90 -7.25 1.26 3.80
CA ILE A 90 -6.26 1.94 2.96
C ILE A 90 -5.58 0.91 2.06
N LEU A 91 -5.52 1.17 0.75
CA LEU A 91 -4.72 0.37 -0.19
C LEU A 91 -3.25 0.74 -0.07
N VAL A 92 -2.35 -0.25 -0.08
CA VAL A 92 -0.89 -0.01 -0.08
C VAL A 92 -0.48 0.84 -1.30
N SER A 93 -1.11 0.61 -2.46
CA SER A 93 -0.90 1.39 -3.69
C SER A 93 -1.48 2.81 -3.66
N ALA A 94 -2.28 3.16 -2.65
CA ALA A 94 -2.75 4.53 -2.41
C ALA A 94 -1.81 5.31 -1.49
N LEU A 95 -0.76 4.68 -0.94
CA LEU A 95 0.30 5.32 -0.19
C LEU A 95 1.53 5.60 -1.07
N GLY A 96 2.29 6.61 -0.68
CA GLY A 96 3.57 6.98 -1.27
C GLY A 96 4.50 7.53 -0.20
N GLU A 97 5.73 7.81 -0.60
CA GLU A 97 6.68 8.48 0.28
C GLU A 97 6.43 10.00 0.28
N PRO A 98 6.71 10.71 1.39
CA PRO A 98 6.55 12.15 1.45
C PRO A 98 7.54 12.82 0.51
N SER A 99 7.04 13.67 -0.40
CA SER A 99 7.87 14.48 -1.26
C SER A 99 8.71 15.44 -0.42
N LEU A 100 10.04 15.30 -0.49
CA LEU A 100 10.98 16.20 0.20
C LEU A 100 10.97 17.60 -0.42
N VAL A 101 10.61 17.70 -1.70
CA VAL A 101 10.42 18.97 -2.41
C VAL A 101 9.06 18.95 -3.11
N THR A 102 8.33 20.05 -2.99
CA THR A 102 6.98 20.19 -3.54
C THR A 102 6.97 21.22 -4.66
N ARG A 103 6.29 20.91 -5.76
CA ARG A 103 6.08 21.84 -6.88
C ARG A 103 5.61 23.21 -6.37
N GLY A 104 6.28 24.28 -6.78
CA GLY A 104 5.92 25.65 -6.41
C GLY A 104 6.47 26.14 -5.06
N ILE A 105 6.97 25.27 -4.19
CA ILE A 105 7.57 25.65 -2.91
C ILE A 105 9.09 25.84 -3.08
N PRO A 106 9.65 27.05 -2.84
CA PRO A 106 11.09 27.28 -2.99
C PRO A 106 11.94 26.34 -2.13
N ALA A 107 12.94 25.71 -2.76
CA ALA A 107 13.89 24.80 -2.13
C ALA A 107 15.34 25.23 -2.45
N PRO A 108 16.34 24.86 -1.61
CA PRO A 108 17.73 25.24 -1.86
C PRO A 108 18.33 24.41 -3.01
N LEU A 109 18.81 25.10 -4.04
CA LEU A 109 19.68 24.54 -5.07
C LEU A 109 21.12 24.53 -4.57
N VAL A 110 21.83 23.41 -4.77
CA VAL A 110 23.26 23.29 -4.47
C VAL A 110 23.98 22.80 -5.73
N PHE A 111 24.99 23.54 -6.16
CA PHE A 111 25.90 23.14 -7.24
C PHE A 111 27.31 22.96 -6.65
N THR A 112 27.95 21.82 -6.93
CA THR A 112 29.27 21.48 -6.39
C THR A 112 30.22 21.12 -7.52
N ALA A 113 31.34 21.81 -7.61
CA ALA A 113 32.41 21.56 -8.59
C ALA A 113 33.78 21.65 -7.92
N GLY A 114 34.42 20.50 -7.67
CA GLY A 114 35.67 20.43 -6.90
C GLY A 114 35.48 20.97 -5.49
N THR A 115 36.20 22.05 -5.14
CA THR A 115 36.07 22.75 -3.86
C THR A 115 35.03 23.87 -3.86
N LEU A 116 34.48 24.24 -5.02
CA LEU A 116 33.46 25.29 -5.14
C LEU A 116 32.07 24.71 -4.85
N THR A 117 31.37 25.30 -3.89
CA THR A 117 29.95 25.03 -3.61
C THR A 117 29.16 26.32 -3.76
N ILE A 118 28.18 26.34 -4.66
CA ILE A 118 27.25 27.46 -4.88
C ILE A 118 25.89 27.04 -4.33
N THR A 119 25.26 27.89 -3.54
CA THR A 119 23.88 27.71 -3.07
C THR A 119 23.00 28.83 -3.62
N ALA A 120 21.82 28.49 -4.11
CA ALA A 120 20.81 29.43 -4.61
C ALA A 120 19.40 28.95 -4.22
N MET A 121 18.37 29.76 -4.45
CA MET A 121 16.98 29.31 -4.29
C MET A 121 16.36 28.93 -5.63
N GLY A 122 15.58 27.85 -5.65
CA GLY A 122 14.87 27.38 -6.83
C GLY A 122 13.46 26.94 -6.51
N THR A 123 12.51 27.26 -7.39
CA THR A 123 11.13 26.78 -7.32
C THR A 123 11.01 25.49 -8.16
N PRO A 124 10.74 24.32 -7.53
CA PRO A 124 10.53 23.07 -8.25
C PRO A 124 9.34 23.17 -9.18
N LEU A 125 9.48 22.69 -10.41
CA LEU A 125 8.38 22.58 -11.37
C LEU A 125 7.57 21.29 -11.16
N GLU A 126 8.14 20.34 -10.42
CA GLU A 126 7.63 19.01 -10.13
C GLU A 126 7.89 18.70 -8.63
N SER A 127 7.06 17.87 -8.01
CA SER A 127 7.30 17.36 -6.65
C SER A 127 8.16 16.10 -6.74
N GLY A 128 9.04 15.87 -5.77
CA GLY A 128 9.95 14.71 -5.77
C GLY A 128 10.40 14.27 -4.38
N VAL A 129 10.86 13.02 -4.30
CA VAL A 129 11.50 12.38 -3.13
C VAL A 129 13.01 12.32 -3.32
N ALA A 130 13.76 11.87 -2.30
CA ALA A 130 15.21 11.70 -2.42
C ALA A 130 15.59 10.79 -3.61
N GLY A 131 16.52 11.25 -4.44
CA GLY A 131 16.97 10.55 -5.65
C GLY A 131 16.20 10.92 -6.92
N ASP A 132 15.03 11.57 -6.84
CA ASP A 132 14.30 12.01 -8.03
C ASP A 132 15.07 13.08 -8.79
N PHE A 133 15.09 12.98 -10.13
CA PHE A 133 15.63 13.99 -11.01
C PHE A 133 14.51 14.90 -11.53
N ILE A 134 14.51 16.17 -11.11
CA ILE A 134 13.43 17.11 -11.34
C ILE A 134 13.91 18.42 -11.98
N LYS A 135 12.99 19.14 -12.63
CA LYS A 135 13.26 20.48 -13.15
C LYS A 135 12.92 21.55 -12.11
N VAL A 136 13.78 22.55 -11.99
CA VAL A 136 13.68 23.65 -11.02
C VAL A 136 13.95 24.97 -11.71
N ARG A 137 13.10 25.97 -11.49
CA ARG A 137 13.38 27.35 -11.91
C ARG A 137 14.20 28.04 -10.82
N ASN A 138 15.40 28.49 -11.13
CA ASN A 138 16.16 29.37 -10.23
C ASN A 138 15.38 30.68 -10.00
N VAL A 139 15.23 31.09 -8.74
CA VAL A 139 14.38 32.24 -8.37
C VAL A 139 14.99 33.57 -8.82
N ASP A 140 16.32 33.67 -8.79
CA ASP A 140 17.07 34.90 -9.05
C ASP A 140 17.25 35.18 -10.56
N SER A 141 17.52 34.14 -11.35
CA SER A 141 17.79 34.26 -12.80
C SER A 141 16.62 33.82 -13.69
N GLY A 142 15.60 33.14 -13.15
CA GLY A 142 14.48 32.58 -13.91
C GLY A 142 14.84 31.40 -14.82
N ILE A 143 16.12 31.01 -14.90
CA ILE A 143 16.60 29.89 -15.71
C ILE A 143 16.11 28.58 -15.11
N ILE A 144 15.66 27.66 -15.96
CA ILE A 144 15.28 26.30 -15.56
C ILE A 144 16.51 25.41 -15.63
N VAL A 145 16.87 24.82 -14.49
CA VAL A 145 17.94 23.82 -14.34
C VAL A 145 17.33 22.47 -13.94
N SER A 146 18.04 21.38 -14.22
CA SER A 146 17.64 20.04 -13.79
C SER A 146 18.59 19.56 -12.69
N GLY A 147 18.09 18.84 -11.70
CA GLY A 147 18.90 18.36 -10.59
C GLY A 147 18.26 17.22 -9.81
N THR A 148 19.07 16.56 -8.99
CA THR A 148 18.65 15.44 -8.15
C THR A 148 18.27 15.92 -6.75
N VAL A 149 17.09 15.53 -6.26
CA VAL A 149 16.67 15.81 -4.88
C VAL A 149 17.53 15.01 -3.91
N LEU A 150 18.13 15.69 -2.93
CA LEU A 150 18.90 15.06 -1.85
C LEU A 150 17.99 14.73 -0.66
N ALA A 151 18.39 13.75 0.16
CA ALA A 151 17.66 13.33 1.35
C ALA A 151 17.47 14.43 2.42
N ASN A 152 18.18 15.55 2.31
CA ASN A 152 18.06 16.74 3.17
C ASN A 152 17.13 17.84 2.60
N GLY A 153 16.35 17.55 1.55
CA GLY A 153 15.43 18.51 0.92
C GLY A 153 16.10 19.57 0.04
N ARG A 154 17.42 19.52 -0.14
CA ARG A 154 18.15 20.35 -1.13
C ARG A 154 18.15 19.65 -2.48
N ILE A 155 18.36 20.40 -3.56
CA ILE A 155 18.40 19.87 -4.92
C ILE A 155 19.81 20.07 -5.46
N GLN A 156 20.52 18.96 -5.71
CA GLN A 156 21.84 19.00 -6.31
C GLN A 156 21.73 19.22 -7.82
N VAL A 157 22.19 20.38 -8.27
CA VAL A 157 22.29 20.74 -9.68
C VAL A 157 23.68 20.37 -10.16
N GLY A 158 23.79 19.81 -11.37
CA GLY A 158 25.05 19.54 -12.05
C GLY A 158 25.01 20.10 -13.46
N MET A 159 26.18 20.34 -14.05
CA MET A 159 26.30 20.55 -15.49
C MET A 159 26.42 19.17 -16.14
N GLN A 160 25.56 18.90 -17.13
CA GLN A 160 25.78 17.89 -18.16
C GLN A 160 26.21 18.59 -19.45
#